data_AF-A0A257GZK6-F1
#
_entry.id   AF-A0A257GZK6-F1
#
_cell.length_a   1.000
_cell.length_b   1.000
_cell.length_c   1.000
_cell.angle_alpha   90.00
_cell.angle_beta   90.00
_cell.angle_gamma   90.00
#
_symmetry.space_group_name_H-M   'P 1'
#
loop_
_entity.id
_entity.type
_entity.pdbx_description
1 polymer ?
#
loop_
_entity_poly.entity_id
_entity_poly.type
_entity_poly.pdbx_seq_one_letter_code
_entity_poly.pdbx_strand_id
1 'polypeptide(L)'
;MVEVRAPLQAQLVQWLVQPGDTVAVGDVLVILEAMKMEHEVRATQPGKVLSHYFAAGEMVQQGDLLSKTELFPHYPRPETAKRLETDESSDDAIAGPSQAEAALSTTVAAAPAPDARPDLARLQQRLAYTHDASRPEAVAKRHAQGLRTARENVADLCDPGSFSEYGALAVAAQRSRRTEQDLIQNTPADGMVTGIGQVHGRSTV
;
A
#
# COMPACT_ATOMS: atom_id res chain seq x y z
N MET A 1 -11.87 -12.67 -1.67
CA MET A 1 -11.82 -13.78 -0.70
C MET A 1 -10.92 -14.86 -1.25
N VAL A 2 -10.11 -15.49 -0.42
CA VAL A 2 -9.25 -16.63 -0.77
C VAL A 2 -9.85 -17.89 -0.18
N GLU A 3 -9.90 -18.93 -0.99
CA GLU A 3 -10.37 -20.25 -0.57
C GLU A 3 -9.16 -21.13 -0.27
N VAL A 4 -9.13 -21.67 0.95
CA VAL A 4 -8.14 -22.66 1.35
C VAL A 4 -8.76 -24.03 1.15
N ARG A 5 -8.18 -24.82 0.24
CA ARG A 5 -8.70 -26.13 -0.14
C ARG A 5 -7.75 -27.24 0.29
N ALA A 6 -8.31 -28.42 0.56
CA ALA A 6 -7.53 -29.60 0.90
C ALA A 6 -6.68 -30.03 -0.30
N PRO A 7 -5.35 -30.15 -0.17
CA PRO A 7 -4.47 -30.52 -1.29
C PRO A 7 -4.57 -32.02 -1.63
N LEU A 8 -5.07 -32.83 -0.70
CA LEU A 8 -5.16 -34.29 -0.77
C LEU A 8 -6.30 -34.80 0.14
N GLN A 9 -6.66 -36.07 -0.01
CA GLN A 9 -7.59 -36.73 0.90
C GLN A 9 -6.88 -37.02 2.25
N ALA A 10 -7.42 -36.54 3.36
CA ALA A 10 -6.82 -36.65 4.69
C ALA A 10 -7.87 -36.61 5.80
N GLN A 11 -7.43 -36.89 7.04
CA GLN A 11 -8.14 -36.49 8.24
C GLN A 11 -7.65 -35.12 8.72
N LEU A 12 -8.54 -34.22 9.11
CA LEU A 12 -8.17 -32.94 9.72
C LEU A 12 -7.73 -33.18 11.16
N VAL A 13 -6.47 -32.87 11.50
CA VAL A 13 -5.95 -33.11 12.86
C VAL A 13 -6.30 -31.95 13.78
N GLN A 14 -5.91 -30.74 13.40
CA GLN A 14 -6.20 -29.53 14.18
C GLN A 14 -6.06 -28.26 13.35
N TRP A 15 -6.84 -27.26 13.73
CA TRP A 15 -6.67 -25.87 13.29
C TRP A 15 -5.65 -25.17 14.18
N LEU A 16 -4.70 -24.45 13.58
CA LEU A 16 -3.72 -23.62 14.29
C LEU A 16 -4.12 -22.15 14.39
N VAL A 17 -5.18 -21.78 13.67
CA VAL A 17 -5.76 -20.43 13.62
C VAL A 17 -7.25 -20.54 13.87
N GLN A 18 -7.90 -19.47 14.34
CA GLN A 18 -9.33 -19.39 14.57
C GLN A 18 -10.01 -18.40 13.62
N PRO A 19 -11.33 -18.54 13.35
CA PRO A 19 -12.08 -17.51 12.66
C PRO A 19 -11.99 -16.18 13.41
N GLY A 20 -11.51 -15.15 12.73
CA GLY A 20 -11.18 -13.85 13.31
C GLY A 20 -9.68 -13.54 13.32
N ASP A 21 -8.83 -14.55 13.24
CA ASP A 21 -7.38 -14.36 13.30
C ASP A 21 -6.82 -13.78 12.00
N THR A 22 -5.77 -12.99 12.16
CA THR A 22 -4.98 -12.45 11.04
C THR A 22 -3.79 -13.36 10.77
N VAL A 23 -3.62 -13.75 9.51
CA VAL A 23 -2.55 -14.64 9.05
C VAL A 23 -1.70 -13.95 7.99
N ALA A 24 -0.39 -14.18 8.03
CA ALA A 24 0.58 -13.76 7.04
C ALA A 24 0.85 -14.86 6.02
N VAL A 25 1.52 -14.52 4.91
CA VAL A 25 1.94 -15.52 3.92
C VAL A 25 2.87 -16.53 4.56
N GLY A 26 2.59 -17.82 4.35
CA GLY A 26 3.38 -18.92 4.87
C GLY A 26 2.94 -19.44 6.24
N ASP A 27 2.08 -18.72 6.98
CA ASP A 27 1.54 -19.19 8.25
C ASP A 27 0.77 -20.50 8.07
N VAL A 28 0.96 -21.45 8.99
CA VAL A 28 0.27 -22.74 8.96
C VAL A 28 -1.14 -22.56 9.51
N LEU A 29 -2.14 -22.93 8.72
CA LEU A 29 -3.55 -22.76 9.07
C LEU A 29 -4.12 -24.02 9.72
N VAL A 30 -3.81 -25.18 9.14
CA VAL A 30 -4.35 -26.48 9.55
C VAL A 30 -3.37 -27.60 9.26
N ILE A 31 -3.37 -28.60 10.13
CA ILE A 31 -2.61 -29.84 9.96
C ILE A 31 -3.57 -30.94 9.52
N LEU A 32 -3.23 -31.62 8.44
CA LEU A 32 -3.95 -32.78 7.91
C LEU A 32 -3.09 -34.03 8.07
N GLU A 33 -3.69 -35.17 8.39
CA GLU A 33 -3.00 -36.47 8.42
C GLU A 33 -3.48 -37.34 7.25
N ALA A 34 -2.53 -37.81 6.44
CA ALA A 34 -2.77 -38.81 5.41
C ALA A 34 -1.61 -39.80 5.37
N MET A 35 -1.93 -41.09 5.25
CA MET A 35 -0.93 -42.15 5.07
C MET A 35 0.21 -42.11 6.12
N LYS A 36 -0.12 -41.89 7.40
CA LYS A 36 0.83 -41.77 8.53
C LYS A 36 1.79 -40.58 8.45
N MET A 37 1.47 -39.60 7.61
CA MET A 37 2.23 -38.37 7.45
C MET A 37 1.33 -37.17 7.72
N GLU A 38 1.90 -36.15 8.34
CA GLU A 38 1.24 -34.84 8.51
C GLU A 38 1.53 -33.94 7.31
N HIS A 39 0.53 -33.17 6.91
CA HIS A 39 0.60 -32.20 5.83
C HIS A 39 0.08 -30.86 6.31
N GLU A 40 0.94 -29.86 6.28
CA GLU A 40 0.63 -28.50 6.68
C GLU A 40 0.02 -27.72 5.52
N VAL A 41 -1.19 -27.19 5.72
CA VAL A 41 -1.78 -26.25 4.77
C VAL A 41 -1.47 -24.84 5.21
N ARG A 42 -0.73 -24.10 4.37
CA ARG A 42 -0.23 -22.76 4.65
C ARG A 42 -1.01 -21.68 3.93
N ALA A 43 -1.04 -20.47 4.50
CA ALA A 43 -1.66 -19.31 3.86
C ALA A 43 -0.83 -18.88 2.64
N THR A 44 -1.47 -18.77 1.48
CA THR A 44 -0.81 -18.29 0.25
C THR A 44 -0.77 -16.77 0.16
N GLN A 45 -1.63 -16.08 0.92
CA GLN A 45 -1.79 -14.63 0.92
C GLN A 45 -2.17 -14.16 2.34
N PRO A 46 -1.87 -12.91 2.72
CA PRO A 46 -2.24 -12.39 4.04
C PRO A 46 -3.73 -12.09 4.12
N GLY A 47 -4.35 -12.34 5.27
CA GLY A 47 -5.78 -12.13 5.42
C GLY A 47 -6.32 -12.44 6.79
N LYS A 48 -7.64 -12.27 6.94
CA LYS A 48 -8.40 -12.63 8.12
C LYS A 48 -9.17 -13.92 7.88
N VAL A 49 -9.00 -14.91 8.74
CA VAL A 49 -9.74 -16.18 8.65
C VAL A 49 -11.23 -15.90 8.95
N LEU A 50 -12.13 -16.30 8.05
CA LEU A 50 -13.57 -16.03 8.19
C LEU A 50 -14.32 -17.20 8.81
N SER A 51 -14.03 -18.42 8.38
CA SER A 51 -14.79 -19.60 8.77
C SER A 51 -14.02 -20.88 8.47
N HIS A 52 -14.19 -21.88 9.33
CA HIS A 52 -13.78 -23.25 9.07
C HIS A 52 -14.99 -24.09 8.69
N TYR A 53 -14.78 -25.07 7.81
CA TYR A 53 -15.86 -25.94 7.32
C TYR A 53 -15.77 -27.38 7.83
N PHE A 54 -14.70 -27.72 8.55
CA PHE A 54 -14.46 -29.06 9.08
C PHE A 54 -13.94 -29.01 10.52
N ALA A 55 -14.35 -29.99 11.32
CA ALA A 55 -13.87 -30.18 12.68
C ALA A 55 -12.63 -31.09 12.72
N ALA A 56 -11.87 -31.00 13.82
CA ALA A 56 -10.79 -31.95 14.10
C ALA A 56 -11.35 -33.39 14.17
N GLY A 57 -10.70 -34.31 13.48
CA GLY A 57 -11.09 -35.70 13.31
C GLY A 57 -11.92 -36.00 12.06
N GLU A 58 -12.40 -34.99 11.32
CA GLU A 58 -13.21 -35.21 10.10
C GLU A 58 -12.35 -35.55 8.89
N MET A 59 -12.91 -36.36 7.98
CA MET A 59 -12.28 -36.72 6.72
C MET A 59 -12.59 -35.67 5.65
N VAL A 60 -11.55 -35.23 4.95
CA VAL A 60 -11.61 -34.29 3.82
C VAL A 60 -11.14 -34.98 2.55
N GLN A 61 -11.73 -34.65 1.42
CA GLN A 61 -11.31 -35.06 0.08
C GLN A 61 -10.43 -34.00 -0.56
N GLN A 62 -9.64 -34.40 -1.56
CA GLN A 62 -8.88 -33.43 -2.34
C GLN A 62 -9.81 -32.39 -2.98
N GLY A 63 -9.50 -31.11 -2.79
CA GLY A 63 -10.26 -29.98 -3.31
C GLY A 63 -11.36 -29.48 -2.39
N ASP A 64 -11.67 -30.18 -1.29
CA ASP A 64 -12.67 -29.73 -0.32
C ASP A 64 -12.30 -28.36 0.26
N LEU A 65 -13.30 -27.50 0.42
CA LEU A 65 -13.11 -26.16 0.98
C LEU A 65 -12.92 -26.27 2.49
N LEU A 66 -11.71 -26.01 2.98
CA LEU A 66 -11.38 -26.09 4.39
C LEU A 66 -11.71 -24.79 5.13
N SER A 67 -11.33 -23.66 4.54
CA SER A 67 -11.52 -22.34 5.13
C SER A 67 -11.69 -21.26 4.07
N LYS A 68 -12.39 -20.17 4.44
CA LYS A 68 -12.40 -18.92 3.68
C LYS A 68 -11.60 -17.87 4.42
N THR A 69 -10.76 -17.16 3.69
CA THR A 69 -9.97 -16.04 4.20
C THR A 69 -10.38 -14.77 3.47
N GLU A 70 -10.68 -13.72 4.22
CA GLU A 70 -10.78 -12.38 3.67
C GLU A 70 -9.38 -11.85 3.43
N LEU A 71 -9.07 -11.50 2.19
CA LEU A 71 -7.79 -10.89 1.86
C LEU A 71 -7.67 -9.55 2.54
N PHE A 72 -6.49 -9.27 3.10
CA PHE A 72 -6.12 -7.89 3.34
C PHE A 72 -5.63 -7.30 2.02
N PRO A 73 -6.39 -6.37 1.38
CA PRO A 73 -5.93 -5.74 0.15
C PRO A 73 -4.69 -4.86 0.38
N HIS A 74 -4.45 -4.48 1.65
CA HIS A 74 -3.22 -3.88 2.13
C HIS A 74 -2.93 -4.48 3.51
N TYR A 75 -1.75 -5.07 3.70
CA TYR A 75 -1.37 -5.65 5.00
C TYR A 75 -1.46 -4.56 6.07
N PRO A 76 -2.38 -4.64 7.05
CA PRO A 76 -2.41 -3.67 8.12
C PRO A 76 -1.11 -3.84 8.91
N ARG A 77 -0.34 -2.75 9.05
CA ARG A 77 0.79 -2.75 9.99
C ARG A 77 0.19 -3.10 11.35
N PRO A 78 0.57 -4.24 11.98
CA PRO A 78 -0.07 -4.66 13.21
C PRO A 78 0.04 -3.54 14.24
N GLU A 79 -1.04 -3.25 14.96
CA GLU A 79 -1.08 -2.15 15.96
C GLU A 79 0.01 -2.29 17.04
N THR A 80 0.52 -3.51 17.23
CA THR A 80 1.65 -3.85 18.11
C THR A 80 3.03 -3.56 17.53
N ALA A 81 3.14 -3.04 16.31
CA ALA A 81 4.38 -2.46 15.82
C ALA A 81 4.69 -1.21 16.65
N LYS A 82 5.38 -1.42 17.79
CA LYS A 82 5.92 -0.37 18.66
C LYS A 82 6.42 0.77 17.79
N ARG A 83 5.80 1.93 17.95
CA ARG A 83 6.29 3.20 17.43
C ARG A 83 7.75 3.29 17.87
N LEU A 84 8.68 3.21 16.92
CA LEU A 84 10.06 3.60 17.16
C LEU A 84 9.99 5.06 17.58
N GLU A 85 10.19 5.29 18.87
CA GLU A 85 10.49 6.61 19.42
C GLU A 85 11.86 6.97 18.84
N THR A 86 11.87 7.75 17.77
CA THR A 86 13.09 8.38 17.29
C THR A 86 13.33 9.59 18.17
N ASP A 87 14.25 9.43 19.11
CA ASP A 87 14.88 10.52 19.83
C ASP A 87 15.45 11.52 18.82
N GLU A 88 15.09 12.79 19.00
CA GLU A 88 15.69 13.90 18.27
C GLU A 88 17.15 14.04 18.69
N SER A 89 18.10 13.59 17.85
CA SER A 89 19.37 14.29 17.60
C SER A 89 20.38 13.46 16.80
N SER A 90 21.13 14.20 15.97
CA SER A 90 22.41 13.89 15.32
C SER A 90 22.43 13.18 13.95
N ASP A 91 22.94 13.98 13.02
CA ASP A 91 23.65 13.75 11.74
C ASP A 91 24.09 12.34 11.33
N ASP A 92 24.07 12.19 10.01
CA ASP A 92 24.89 11.33 9.15
C ASP A 92 24.87 9.80 9.41
N ALA A 93 24.05 9.10 8.61
CA ALA A 93 24.52 7.97 7.81
C ALA A 93 23.42 7.46 6.86
N ILE A 94 23.75 7.47 5.57
CA ILE A 94 23.00 6.81 4.51
C ILE A 94 23.21 5.29 4.65
N ALA A 95 22.14 4.55 4.90
CA ALA A 95 22.07 3.10 4.66
C ALA A 95 20.94 2.85 3.65
N GLY A 96 21.31 2.40 2.45
CA GLY A 96 20.42 2.26 1.30
C GLY A 96 19.34 1.18 1.46
N PRO A 97 18.27 1.23 0.66
CA PRO A 97 17.22 0.22 0.74
C PRO A 97 17.62 -1.06 0.01
N SER A 98 17.54 -2.17 0.74
CA SER A 98 17.48 -3.53 0.21
C SER A 98 16.17 -3.73 -0.55
N GLN A 99 16.30 -4.26 -1.76
CA GLN A 99 15.23 -4.61 -2.67
C GLN A 99 14.33 -5.73 -2.11
N ALA A 100 13.02 -5.56 -2.27
CA ALA A 100 12.07 -6.63 -2.60
C ALA A 100 10.75 -5.97 -3.04
N GLU A 101 10.55 -5.93 -4.35
CA GLU A 101 9.36 -5.47 -5.06
C GLU A 101 8.17 -6.39 -4.83
N ALA A 102 6.94 -5.85 -4.84
CA ALA A 102 5.89 -6.33 -5.76
C ALA A 102 4.58 -5.54 -5.63
N ALA A 103 4.24 -4.85 -6.73
CA ALA A 103 2.89 -4.69 -7.30
C ALA A 103 1.79 -4.04 -6.43
N LEU A 104 1.77 -2.71 -6.40
CA LEU A 104 0.54 -1.95 -6.12
C LEU A 104 -0.27 -1.81 -7.41
N SER A 105 -1.30 -2.65 -7.56
CA SER A 105 -2.40 -2.40 -8.49
C SER A 105 -3.61 -1.90 -7.71
N THR A 106 -3.98 -0.67 -8.03
CA THR A 106 -5.02 0.13 -7.40
C THR A 106 -6.41 -0.44 -7.73
N THR A 107 -7.18 -0.78 -6.71
CA THR A 107 -8.64 -0.60 -6.76
C THR A 107 -9.05 -0.05 -5.40
N VAL A 108 -9.33 1.25 -5.36
CA VAL A 108 -9.92 1.90 -4.19
C VAL A 108 -11.37 1.42 -4.10
N ALA A 109 -11.60 0.30 -3.43
CA ALA A 109 -12.93 -0.06 -2.97
C ALA A 109 -13.32 0.95 -1.88
N ALA A 110 -14.40 1.70 -2.15
CA ALA A 110 -14.89 2.76 -1.31
C ALA A 110 -15.09 2.29 0.14
N ALA A 111 -14.26 2.85 1.04
CA ALA A 111 -14.54 2.91 2.46
C ALA A 111 -15.89 3.65 2.68
N PRO A 112 -16.64 3.34 3.76
CA PRO A 112 -18.02 3.78 3.94
C PRO A 112 -18.16 5.31 3.84
N ALA A 113 -19.31 5.77 3.35
CA ALA A 113 -19.60 7.19 3.12
C ALA A 113 -19.17 8.04 4.33
N PRO A 114 -18.25 9.01 4.14
CA PRO A 114 -17.57 9.65 5.25
C PRO A 114 -18.44 10.79 5.78
N ASP A 115 -18.91 10.67 7.02
CA ASP A 115 -19.03 11.87 7.83
C ASP A 115 -17.61 12.46 7.99
N ALA A 116 -17.50 13.74 7.64
CA ALA A 116 -16.29 14.50 7.34
C ALA A 116 -15.02 14.00 8.05
N ARG A 117 -14.02 13.55 7.27
CA ARG A 117 -12.64 13.37 7.72
C ARG A 117 -11.87 14.70 7.60
N PRO A 118 -11.81 15.55 8.64
CA PRO A 118 -11.18 16.87 8.53
C PRO A 118 -9.66 16.78 8.28
N ASP A 119 -9.02 15.71 8.74
CA ASP A 119 -7.62 15.38 8.48
C ASP A 119 -7.36 15.13 6.99
N LEU A 120 -8.20 14.31 6.36
CA LEU A 120 -8.14 14.00 4.94
C LEU A 120 -8.42 15.24 4.10
N ALA A 121 -9.44 16.02 4.48
CA ALA A 121 -9.77 17.27 3.81
C ALA A 121 -8.59 18.25 3.87
N ARG A 122 -7.92 18.37 5.02
CA ARG A 122 -6.72 19.21 5.17
C ARG A 122 -5.56 18.73 4.29
N LEU A 123 -5.34 17.43 4.20
CA LEU A 123 -4.31 16.85 3.32
C LEU A 123 -4.62 17.12 1.84
N GLN A 124 -5.85 16.85 1.42
CA GLN A 124 -6.31 17.09 0.05
C GLN A 124 -6.19 18.58 -0.32
N GLN A 125 -6.54 19.48 0.59
CA GLN A 125 -6.36 20.91 0.40
C GLN A 125 -4.88 21.30 0.24
N ARG A 126 -3.97 20.68 0.99
CA ARG A 126 -2.53 20.93 0.82
C ARG A 126 -2.00 20.40 -0.51
N LEU A 127 -2.40 19.18 -0.90
CA LEU A 127 -2.02 18.60 -2.18
C LEU A 127 -2.57 19.41 -3.36
N ALA A 128 -3.78 19.99 -3.23
CA ALA A 128 -4.38 20.82 -4.28
C ALA A 128 -3.44 21.92 -4.79
N TYR A 129 -2.64 22.55 -3.93
CA TYR A 129 -1.69 23.60 -4.31
C TYR A 129 -0.53 23.11 -5.20
N THR A 130 -0.24 21.81 -5.22
CA THR A 130 0.85 21.25 -6.01
C THR A 130 0.42 20.92 -7.44
N HIS A 131 -0.88 20.75 -7.67
CA HIS A 131 -1.45 20.42 -8.98
C HIS A 131 -1.52 21.63 -9.91
N ASP A 132 -1.32 21.39 -11.21
CA ASP A 132 -1.36 22.42 -12.25
C ASP A 132 -2.73 23.14 -12.32
N ALA A 133 -3.82 22.43 -12.02
CA ALA A 133 -5.17 22.99 -11.96
C ALA A 133 -5.30 24.18 -10.99
N SER A 134 -4.49 24.20 -9.93
CA SER A 134 -4.47 25.28 -8.94
C SER A 134 -3.44 26.37 -9.24
N ARG A 135 -2.77 26.31 -10.42
CA ARG A 135 -1.64 27.18 -10.79
C ARG A 135 -1.77 27.77 -12.20
N PRO A 136 -2.94 28.32 -12.59
CA PRO A 136 -3.23 28.70 -13.98
C PRO A 136 -2.22 29.69 -14.58
N GLU A 137 -1.73 30.65 -13.79
CA GLU A 137 -0.74 31.63 -14.26
C GLU A 137 0.62 30.99 -14.60
N ALA A 138 1.09 30.07 -13.75
CA ALA A 138 2.36 29.39 -13.96
C ALA A 138 2.28 28.43 -15.16
N VAL A 139 1.15 27.75 -15.32
CA VAL A 139 0.85 26.88 -16.47
C VAL A 139 0.80 27.72 -17.75
N ALA A 140 0.03 28.81 -17.76
CA ALA A 140 -0.06 29.70 -18.92
C ALA A 140 1.31 30.28 -19.32
N LYS A 141 2.16 30.63 -18.35
CA LYS A 141 3.53 31.12 -18.63
C LYS A 141 4.40 30.05 -19.30
N ARG A 142 4.32 28.77 -18.86
CA ARG A 142 5.01 27.64 -19.50
C ARG A 142 4.51 27.43 -20.93
N HIS A 143 3.18 27.36 -21.09
CA HIS A 143 2.54 27.11 -22.39
C HIS A 143 2.78 28.25 -23.39
N ALA A 144 2.82 29.50 -22.95
CA ALA A 144 3.15 30.65 -23.79
C ALA A 144 4.59 30.58 -24.35
N GLN A 145 5.47 29.81 -23.71
CA GLN A 145 6.83 29.53 -24.19
C GLN A 145 6.90 28.26 -25.06
N GLY A 146 5.76 27.62 -25.35
CA GLY A 146 5.71 26.33 -26.05
C GLY A 146 6.22 25.16 -25.21
N LEU A 147 6.36 25.33 -23.89
CA LEU A 147 6.86 24.31 -22.98
C LEU A 147 5.72 23.68 -22.19
N ARG A 148 5.83 22.37 -21.94
CA ARG A 148 4.98 21.65 -21.00
C ARG A 148 5.34 21.99 -19.54
N THR A 149 4.41 21.77 -18.63
CA THR A 149 4.69 21.78 -17.19
C THR A 149 5.53 20.55 -16.79
N ALA A 150 6.09 20.57 -15.58
CA ALA A 150 6.80 19.39 -15.07
C ALA A 150 5.84 18.18 -14.93
N ARG A 151 4.61 18.40 -14.45
CA ARG A 151 3.63 17.33 -14.27
C ARG A 151 3.04 16.84 -15.58
N GLU A 152 2.88 17.70 -16.58
CA GLU A 152 2.53 17.28 -17.94
C GLU A 152 3.60 16.36 -18.55
N ASN A 153 4.89 16.67 -18.35
CA ASN A 153 5.97 15.79 -18.79
C ASN A 153 5.94 14.43 -18.09
N VAL A 154 5.72 14.41 -16.77
CA VAL A 154 5.60 13.16 -16.00
C VAL A 154 4.38 12.35 -16.46
N ALA A 155 3.23 13.00 -16.69
CA ALA A 155 2.02 12.33 -17.14
C ALA A 155 2.12 11.77 -18.57
N ASP A 156 2.90 12.42 -19.44
CA ASP A 156 3.19 11.93 -20.79
C ASP A 156 4.21 10.78 -20.79
N LEU A 157 5.18 10.82 -19.88
CA LEU A 157 6.23 9.81 -19.77
C LEU A 157 5.73 8.52 -19.09
N CYS A 158 5.02 8.65 -17.97
CA CYS A 158 4.62 7.52 -17.15
C CYS A 158 3.29 6.91 -17.63
N ASP A 159 3.18 5.58 -17.52
CA ASP A 159 1.94 4.86 -17.77
C ASP A 159 0.83 5.39 -16.83
N PRO A 160 -0.43 5.54 -17.30
CA PRO A 160 -1.50 6.14 -16.52
C PRO A 160 -1.68 5.49 -15.14
N GLY A 161 -1.63 6.31 -14.09
CA GLY A 161 -1.81 5.86 -12.70
C GLY A 161 -0.61 5.15 -12.08
N SER A 162 0.53 5.05 -12.78
CA SER A 162 1.74 4.39 -12.25
C SER A 162 2.62 5.29 -11.39
N PHE A 163 2.56 6.61 -11.59
CA PHE A 163 3.46 7.56 -10.92
C PHE A 163 3.09 7.77 -9.44
N SER A 164 4.01 7.40 -8.55
CA SER A 164 3.97 7.66 -7.11
C SER A 164 4.94 8.78 -6.76
N GLU A 165 4.41 9.94 -6.44
CA GLU A 165 5.20 11.14 -6.15
C GLU A 165 5.77 11.13 -4.72
N TYR A 166 7.04 11.50 -4.60
CA TYR A 166 7.72 11.72 -3.33
C TYR A 166 7.93 13.22 -3.11
N GLY A 167 7.77 13.68 -1.86
CA GLY A 167 8.06 15.07 -1.51
C GLY A 167 7.10 16.12 -2.07
N ALA A 168 5.89 15.74 -2.51
CA ALA A 168 4.92 16.68 -3.10
C ALA A 168 4.62 17.91 -2.20
N LEU A 169 4.63 17.70 -0.87
CA LEU A 169 4.37 18.75 0.13
C LEU A 169 5.63 19.53 0.56
N ALA A 170 6.78 19.26 -0.06
CA ALA A 170 7.99 20.02 0.18
C ALA A 170 7.79 21.49 -0.24
N VAL A 171 8.41 22.38 0.52
CA VAL A 171 8.43 23.82 0.25
C VAL A 171 9.86 24.33 0.40
N ALA A 172 10.16 25.47 -0.20
CA ALA A 172 11.49 26.05 -0.11
C ALA A 172 11.91 26.30 1.35
N ALA A 173 13.19 26.08 1.65
CA ALA A 173 13.80 26.31 2.96
C ALA A 173 14.00 27.81 3.28
N GLN A 174 12.91 28.60 3.23
CA GLN A 174 12.91 30.06 3.39
C GLN A 174 11.95 30.55 4.49
N ARG A 175 11.66 29.71 5.48
CA ARG A 175 10.72 30.01 6.59
C ARG A 175 11.10 31.23 7.43
N SER A 176 12.36 31.67 7.39
CA SER A 176 12.82 32.90 8.06
C SER A 176 12.42 34.19 7.32
N ARG A 177 12.11 34.12 6.02
CA ARG A 177 11.83 35.29 5.17
C ARG A 177 10.42 35.32 4.62
N ARG A 178 9.72 34.18 4.62
CA ARG A 178 8.44 33.96 3.97
C ARG A 178 7.51 33.23 4.92
N THR A 179 6.21 33.53 4.82
CA THR A 179 5.19 32.84 5.64
C THR A 179 4.99 31.41 5.12
N GLU A 180 4.52 30.51 5.98
CA GLU A 180 4.23 29.13 5.58
C GLU A 180 3.19 29.08 4.44
N GLN A 181 2.15 29.92 4.49
CA GLN A 181 1.12 29.97 3.46
C GLN A 181 1.68 30.41 2.10
N ASP A 182 2.55 31.42 2.09
CA ASP A 182 3.23 31.90 0.89
C ASP A 182 4.16 30.82 0.31
N LEU A 183 4.90 30.10 1.17
CA LEU A 183 5.74 28.97 0.75
C LEU A 183 4.92 27.84 0.12
N ILE A 184 3.78 27.46 0.71
CA ILE A 184 2.89 26.42 0.18
C ILE A 184 2.38 26.81 -1.21
N GLN A 185 1.96 28.06 -1.39
CA GLN A 185 1.37 28.51 -2.66
C GLN A 185 2.41 28.68 -3.77
N ASN A 186 3.58 29.22 -3.43
CA ASN A 186 4.53 29.70 -4.43
C ASN A 186 5.77 28.83 -4.60
N THR A 187 6.01 27.85 -3.71
CA THR A 187 7.13 26.91 -3.81
C THR A 187 6.69 25.44 -3.71
N PRO A 188 5.64 25.01 -4.45
CA PRO A 188 5.15 23.63 -4.36
C PRO A 188 6.23 22.64 -4.80
N ALA A 189 6.36 21.55 -4.03
CA ALA A 189 7.37 20.50 -4.20
C ALA A 189 8.82 21.04 -4.25
N ASP A 190 9.07 22.22 -3.67
CA ASP A 190 10.34 22.96 -3.81
C ASP A 190 10.83 23.10 -5.28
N GLY A 191 9.88 23.17 -6.23
CA GLY A 191 10.18 23.28 -7.66
C GLY A 191 10.63 21.97 -8.33
N MET A 192 10.65 20.84 -7.62
CA MET A 192 11.05 19.54 -8.14
C MET A 192 9.94 18.50 -7.98
N VAL A 193 9.55 17.84 -9.07
CA VAL A 193 8.63 16.70 -9.03
C VAL A 193 9.47 15.43 -9.14
N THR A 194 9.48 14.62 -8.09
CA THR A 194 10.22 13.35 -8.04
C THR A 194 9.28 12.21 -7.70
N GLY A 195 9.57 11.01 -8.20
CA GLY A 195 8.64 9.89 -8.06
C GLY A 195 9.22 8.58 -8.51
N ILE A 196 8.43 7.52 -8.38
CA ILE A 196 8.66 6.23 -9.05
C ILE A 196 7.44 5.99 -9.92
N GLY A 197 7.64 5.62 -11.19
CA GLY A 197 6.56 5.34 -12.15
C GLY A 197 6.86 4.13 -13.02
N GLN A 198 5.97 3.82 -13.95
CA GLN A 198 6.24 2.84 -15.00
C GLN A 198 6.29 3.52 -16.37
N VAL A 199 7.16 3.04 -17.25
CA VAL A 199 7.22 3.42 -18.67
C VAL A 199 7.17 2.15 -19.49
N HIS A 200 6.10 1.96 -20.25
CA HIS A 200 5.87 0.73 -21.01
C HIS A 200 5.91 -0.54 -20.14
N GLY A 201 5.34 -0.46 -18.93
CA GLY A 201 5.27 -1.55 -17.95
C GLY A 201 6.57 -1.81 -17.18
N ARG A 202 7.59 -0.95 -17.31
CA ARG A 202 8.87 -1.09 -16.59
C ARG A 202 9.04 0.01 -15.55
N SER A 203 9.44 -0.36 -14.34
CA SER A 203 9.69 0.58 -13.24
C SER A 203 10.81 1.57 -13.59
N THR A 204 10.61 2.85 -13.29
CA THR A 204 11.57 3.94 -13.45
C THR A 204 11.53 4.90 -12.25
N VAL A 205 12.66 5.55 -11.98
CA VAL A 205 12.84 6.62 -10.98
C VAL A 205 13.04 7.96 -11.68
#